data_AF-A0A932ZWB4-F1
#
_entry.id   AF-A0A932ZWB4-F1
#
_cell.length_a   1.000
_cell.length_b   1.000
_cell.length_c   1.000
_cell.angle_alpha   90.00
_cell.angle_beta   90.00
_cell.angle_gamma   90.00
#
_symmetry.space_group_name_H-M   'P 1'
#
loop_
_entity.id
_entity.type
_entity.pdbx_description
1 polymer ?
#
loop_
_entity_poly.entity_id
_entity_poly.type
_entity_poly.pdbx_seq_one_letter_code
_entity_poly.pdbx_strand_id
1 'polypeptide(L)'
;PNVLCALNFDSVGHHQERLKSSLVFYRIPDSLPTYINDLGLWLLDHLPKEAAWPFKQEGIIPLVSFVSVPYGPWSDNQRWNGMGVPSPLIMSWPDRYFHTQLLTADNTDPLVFHRAGLVSTMLALAIADAGPVEAAQFARLVGTYAEMRLGLASERGMAEGGRTGDPAALARIAAEIRHLATRDVRAIESTASLVRHDPEQADQAHRQVVAETTARLRRRLRQALDALGAPLRASRVADGPGATVLVRQVAGPPPRTFGLDYAEMARLVGAMQAADRRACWDTLIVLSDELWNLADGRRTLDEIATIAGAQFGLALEAGHLEVLARGLERAGYFRLRRRRRSRVSVST
;
A
#
# COMPACT_ATOMS: atom_id res chain seq x y z
N PRO A 1 3.83 4.69 -20.49
CA PRO A 1 4.89 5.55 -19.89
C PRO A 1 6.22 4.80 -19.83
N ASN A 2 7.32 5.43 -20.26
CA ASN A 2 8.69 4.89 -20.12
C ASN A 2 9.30 5.23 -18.74
N VAL A 3 8.47 5.69 -17.79
CA VAL A 3 8.88 6.04 -16.43
C VAL A 3 8.59 4.85 -15.53
N LEU A 4 9.65 4.28 -14.94
CA LEU A 4 9.55 3.11 -14.04
C LEU A 4 9.12 3.52 -12.62
N CYS A 5 9.60 4.68 -12.16
CA CYS A 5 9.36 5.21 -10.81
C CYS A 5 9.52 6.74 -10.82
N ALA A 6 8.73 7.43 -10.00
CA ALA A 6 8.90 8.85 -9.69
C ALA A 6 9.16 9.00 -8.18
N LEU A 7 10.41 9.28 -7.79
CA LEU A 7 10.74 9.49 -6.37
C LEU A 7 10.28 10.88 -5.93
N ASN A 8 9.36 10.94 -4.97
CA ASN A 8 8.84 12.20 -4.48
C ASN A 8 9.46 12.55 -3.12
N PHE A 9 9.81 13.82 -2.95
CA PHE A 9 10.34 14.37 -1.71
C PHE A 9 9.47 15.55 -1.29
N ASP A 10 9.02 15.55 -0.05
CA ASP A 10 8.27 16.67 0.52
C ASP A 10 8.80 16.93 1.92
N SER A 11 9.17 18.18 2.23
CA SER A 11 9.58 18.56 3.58
C SER A 11 10.62 17.58 4.18
N VAL A 12 11.62 17.20 3.38
CA VAL A 12 12.66 16.25 3.79
C VAL A 12 13.78 16.97 4.55
N GLY A 13 14.37 16.32 5.55
CA GLY A 13 15.54 16.85 6.26
C GLY A 13 15.21 17.58 7.56
N HIS A 14 13.99 17.47 8.09
CA HIS A 14 13.64 18.08 9.36
C HIS A 14 14.46 17.50 10.52
N HIS A 15 14.96 18.37 11.37
CA HIS A 15 15.63 17.99 12.61
C HIS A 15 14.63 17.32 13.56
N GLN A 16 14.75 16.00 13.68
CA GLN A 16 13.74 15.13 14.29
C GLN A 16 13.43 15.52 15.75
N GLU A 17 14.45 15.84 16.53
CA GLU A 17 14.25 16.26 17.93
C GLU A 17 13.54 17.62 18.05
N ARG A 18 13.89 18.60 17.21
CA ARG A 18 13.34 19.97 17.26
C ARG A 18 11.89 19.99 16.78
N LEU A 19 11.63 19.35 15.66
CA LEU A 19 10.32 19.37 15.00
C LEU A 19 9.39 18.22 15.46
N LYS A 20 9.89 17.31 16.30
CA LYS A 20 9.19 16.09 16.73
C LYS A 20 8.74 15.23 15.54
N SER A 21 9.60 15.20 14.52
CA SER A 21 9.37 14.50 13.27
C SER A 21 10.11 13.16 13.23
N SER A 22 9.72 12.31 12.28
CA SER A 22 10.53 11.20 11.80
C SER A 22 10.69 11.34 10.29
N LEU A 23 11.73 10.72 9.73
CA LEU A 23 11.81 10.54 8.29
C LEU A 23 10.93 9.35 7.91
N VAL A 24 10.09 9.51 6.90
CA VAL A 24 9.02 8.58 6.57
C VAL A 24 9.09 8.21 5.10
N PHE A 25 9.06 6.91 4.82
CA PHE A 25 8.88 6.32 3.49
C PHE A 25 7.44 5.86 3.34
N TYR A 26 6.61 6.69 2.72
CA TYR A 26 5.25 6.32 2.33
C TYR A 26 5.31 5.39 1.12
N ARG A 27 4.74 4.20 1.30
CA ARG A 27 4.66 3.17 0.25
C ARG A 27 3.78 3.60 -0.91
N ILE A 28 3.99 2.99 -2.07
CA ILE A 28 3.06 3.00 -3.21
C ILE A 28 1.78 2.22 -2.83
N PRO A 29 0.59 2.65 -3.27
CA PRO A 29 -0.68 2.02 -2.89
C PRO A 29 -0.88 0.60 -3.43
N ASP A 30 -1.76 -0.18 -2.79
CA ASP A 30 -2.06 -1.56 -3.20
C ASP A 30 -2.91 -1.63 -4.49
N SER A 31 -3.53 -0.52 -4.91
CA SER A 31 -4.06 -0.35 -6.27
C SER A 31 -2.98 -0.45 -7.36
N LEU A 32 -1.73 -0.12 -7.03
CA LEU A 32 -0.55 -0.19 -7.88
C LEU A 32 0.57 -1.07 -7.27
N PRO A 33 0.37 -2.40 -7.14
CA PRO A 33 1.38 -3.27 -6.55
C PRO A 33 2.68 -3.24 -7.36
N THR A 34 3.80 -3.05 -6.65
CA THR A 34 5.12 -2.90 -7.25
C THR A 34 6.21 -3.48 -6.34
N TYR A 35 7.27 -4.01 -6.95
CA TYR A 35 8.47 -4.45 -6.25
C TYR A 35 9.18 -3.31 -5.49
N ILE A 36 8.97 -2.06 -5.91
CA ILE A 36 9.63 -0.87 -5.36
C ILE A 36 9.36 -0.70 -3.86
N ASN A 37 8.18 -1.11 -3.38
CA ASN A 37 7.85 -1.07 -1.96
C ASN A 37 8.77 -1.97 -1.11
N ASP A 38 8.99 -3.21 -1.55
CA ASP A 38 9.80 -4.18 -0.81
C ASP A 38 11.30 -3.92 -1.01
N LEU A 39 11.71 -3.43 -2.19
CA LEU A 39 13.08 -2.96 -2.43
C LEU A 39 13.42 -1.73 -1.56
N GLY A 40 12.51 -0.75 -1.49
CA GLY A 40 12.68 0.42 -0.63
C GLY A 40 12.79 0.04 0.84
N LEU A 41 11.92 -0.86 1.33
CA LEU A 41 11.99 -1.37 2.69
C LEU A 41 13.32 -2.11 2.95
N TRP A 42 13.76 -2.95 2.02
CA TRP A 42 15.03 -3.65 2.15
C TRP A 42 16.21 -2.67 2.26
N LEU A 43 16.24 -1.62 1.44
CA LEU A 43 17.28 -0.59 1.49
C LEU A 43 17.26 0.20 2.80
N LEU A 44 16.09 0.53 3.33
CA LEU A 44 15.95 1.19 4.65
C LEU A 44 16.62 0.36 5.76
N ASP A 45 16.41 -0.95 5.74
CA ASP A 45 16.89 -1.87 6.77
C ASP A 45 18.38 -2.22 6.64
N HIS A 46 18.90 -2.32 5.41
CA HIS A 46 20.22 -2.88 5.13
C HIS A 46 21.30 -1.85 4.79
N LEU A 47 20.94 -0.64 4.36
CA LEU A 47 21.94 0.40 4.13
C LEU A 47 22.58 0.81 5.46
N PRO A 48 23.91 1.05 5.47
CA PRO A 48 24.67 1.31 6.70
C PRO A 48 23.93 2.31 7.57
N LYS A 49 23.46 1.86 8.73
CA LYS A 49 22.86 2.75 9.71
C LYS A 49 23.97 3.59 10.33
N GLU A 50 23.61 4.81 10.70
CA GLU A 50 24.53 5.77 11.29
C GLU A 50 25.14 5.23 12.61
N ALA A 51 24.44 4.27 13.23
CA ALA A 51 24.95 3.37 14.26
C ALA A 51 25.91 2.32 13.68
N ALA A 52 27.18 2.67 13.48
CA ALA A 52 28.22 1.65 13.38
C ALA A 52 28.47 1.00 14.77
N TRP A 53 29.04 -0.21 14.77
CA TRP A 53 29.62 -0.79 15.99
C TRP A 53 30.51 0.27 16.68
N PRO A 54 30.41 0.47 18.01
CA PRO A 54 30.94 1.64 18.74
C PRO A 54 32.46 1.88 18.69
N PHE A 55 33.19 1.20 17.80
CA PHE A 55 34.63 1.35 17.59
C PHE A 55 35.02 1.62 16.13
N LYS A 56 34.06 1.89 15.23
CA LYS A 56 34.35 2.09 13.79
C LYS A 56 34.49 3.56 13.37
N GLN A 57 33.84 4.50 14.08
CA GLN A 57 33.98 5.96 13.93
C GLN A 57 33.64 6.66 15.26
N GLU A 58 33.83 7.99 15.31
CA GLU A 58 33.59 8.91 16.44
C GLU A 58 32.44 8.45 17.34
N GLY A 59 32.59 8.61 18.67
CA GLY A 59 31.70 8.06 19.72
C GLY A 59 30.26 8.60 19.75
N ILE A 60 29.72 8.98 18.61
CA ILE A 60 28.34 9.40 18.38
C ILE A 60 27.70 8.35 17.46
N ILE A 61 26.58 7.80 17.91
CA ILE A 61 25.69 6.98 17.11
C ILE A 61 24.49 7.86 16.75
N PRO A 62 24.42 8.45 15.54
CA PRO A 62 23.24 9.20 15.14
C PRO A 62 22.02 8.29 15.07
N LEU A 63 20.90 8.78 15.59
CA LEU A 63 19.63 8.07 15.63
C LEU A 63 18.65 8.75 14.67
N VAL A 64 18.94 8.67 13.37
CA VAL A 64 17.97 9.10 12.36
C VAL A 64 16.87 8.06 12.25
N SER A 65 15.68 8.39 12.77
CA SER A 65 14.48 7.55 12.59
C SER A 65 14.05 7.63 11.13
N PHE A 66 14.17 6.52 10.39
CA PHE A 66 13.63 6.39 9.04
C PHE A 66 12.70 5.17 8.97
N VAL A 67 11.40 5.41 8.94
CA VAL A 67 10.38 4.36 9.02
C VAL A 67 9.56 4.27 7.75
N SER A 68 9.10 3.06 7.40
CA SER A 68 8.14 2.88 6.32
C SER A 68 6.72 2.79 6.86
N VAL A 69 5.80 3.52 6.23
CA VAL A 69 4.37 3.53 6.58
C VAL A 69 3.51 3.24 5.33
N PRO A 70 2.20 2.92 5.51
CA PRO A 70 1.29 2.77 4.38
C PRO A 70 1.26 4.00 3.46
N TYR A 71 0.65 3.85 2.29
CA TYR A 71 0.47 4.94 1.35
C TYR A 71 -0.17 6.18 1.97
N GLY A 72 0.26 7.35 1.50
CA GLY A 72 -0.34 8.64 1.84
C GLY A 72 -0.27 9.59 0.65
N PRO A 73 -1.39 10.21 0.23
CA PRO A 73 -1.45 11.14 -0.90
C PRO A 73 -1.03 12.56 -0.49
N TRP A 74 0.07 12.70 0.26
CA TRP A 74 0.43 13.96 0.91
C TRP A 74 1.10 14.97 -0.01
N SER A 75 1.56 14.54 -1.18
CA SER A 75 2.31 15.36 -2.11
C SER A 75 2.06 14.93 -3.56
N ASP A 76 2.93 15.34 -4.49
CA ASP A 76 2.83 15.00 -5.91
C ASP A 76 2.88 13.49 -6.21
N ASN A 77 3.30 12.67 -5.24
CA ASN A 77 3.22 11.21 -5.31
C ASN A 77 1.79 10.71 -5.58
N GLN A 78 0.76 11.42 -5.10
CA GLN A 78 -0.63 11.13 -5.41
C GLN A 78 -0.88 11.09 -6.92
N ARG A 79 -0.40 12.12 -7.63
CA ARG A 79 -0.68 12.30 -9.05
C ARG A 79 -0.01 11.22 -9.89
N TRP A 80 1.25 10.93 -9.60
CA TRP A 80 2.00 9.86 -10.28
C TRP A 80 1.35 8.49 -10.08
N ASN A 81 1.01 8.14 -8.84
CA ASN A 81 0.34 6.87 -8.54
C ASN A 81 -1.03 6.77 -9.23
N GLY A 82 -1.82 7.85 -9.24
CA GLY A 82 -3.11 7.92 -9.94
C GLY A 82 -3.00 7.78 -11.48
N MET A 83 -1.83 8.06 -12.05
CA MET A 83 -1.50 7.84 -13.47
C MET A 83 -0.87 6.46 -13.74
N GLY A 84 -0.73 5.62 -12.71
CA GLY A 84 -0.13 4.29 -12.81
C GLY A 84 1.40 4.29 -12.83
N VAL A 85 2.05 5.39 -12.44
CA VAL A 85 3.51 5.45 -12.25
C VAL A 85 3.80 5.31 -10.75
N PRO A 86 4.51 4.24 -10.31
CA PRO A 86 4.87 4.08 -8.91
C PRO A 86 5.63 5.29 -8.38
N SER A 87 5.13 5.86 -7.28
CA SER A 87 5.75 7.02 -6.65
C SER A 87 5.72 6.89 -5.13
N PRO A 88 6.83 6.46 -4.50
CA PRO A 88 6.96 6.56 -3.05
C PRO A 88 7.17 8.02 -2.66
N LEU A 89 6.79 8.36 -1.44
CA LEU A 89 7.06 9.68 -0.86
C LEU A 89 8.01 9.56 0.31
N ILE A 90 9.11 10.31 0.25
CA ILE A 90 10.03 10.51 1.36
C ILE A 90 9.73 11.87 1.97
N MET A 91 9.32 11.88 3.24
CA MET A 91 8.89 13.09 3.92
C MET A 91 9.27 13.07 5.39
N SER A 92 9.58 14.23 5.96
CA SER A 92 9.66 14.34 7.41
C SER A 92 8.30 14.70 8.01
N TRP A 93 7.77 13.82 8.87
CA TRP A 93 6.43 13.98 9.45
C TRP A 93 6.34 13.33 10.85
N PRO A 94 5.52 13.85 11.78
CA PRO A 94 4.84 15.15 11.74
C PRO A 94 5.81 16.32 11.81
N ASP A 95 5.37 17.53 11.48
CA ASP A 95 6.17 18.75 11.62
C ASP A 95 5.44 19.77 12.50
N ARG A 96 6.07 20.12 13.63
CA ARG A 96 5.55 21.10 14.59
C ARG A 96 5.34 22.49 13.99
N TYR A 97 6.16 22.89 13.02
CA TYR A 97 6.13 24.23 12.42
C TYR A 97 5.58 24.24 11.00
N PHE A 98 4.91 23.16 10.59
CA PHE A 98 4.33 23.01 9.26
C PHE A 98 3.50 24.24 8.86
N HIS A 99 3.82 24.83 7.70
CA HIS A 99 3.16 26.03 7.17
C HIS A 99 3.16 27.25 8.12
N THR A 100 4.19 27.40 8.96
CA THR A 100 4.40 28.60 9.79
C THR A 100 5.71 29.29 9.43
N GLN A 101 5.85 30.56 9.82
CA GLN A 101 7.08 31.33 9.72
C GLN A 101 8.25 30.77 10.55
N LEU A 102 7.98 29.82 11.45
CA LEU A 102 8.99 29.19 12.30
C LEU A 102 9.70 28.05 11.60
N LEU A 103 9.23 27.59 10.43
CA LEU A 103 9.90 26.57 9.62
C LEU A 103 11.08 27.18 8.83
N THR A 104 12.14 27.54 9.56
CA THR A 104 13.38 28.10 9.01
C THR A 104 14.45 27.02 8.78
N ALA A 105 15.52 27.36 8.06
CA ALA A 105 16.64 26.44 7.76
C ALA A 105 17.31 25.85 9.02
N ASP A 106 17.25 26.56 10.15
CA ASP A 106 17.78 26.08 11.44
C ASP A 106 17.02 24.86 11.99
N ASN A 107 15.85 24.54 11.45
CA ASN A 107 15.12 23.31 11.79
C ASN A 107 15.47 22.12 10.91
N THR A 108 16.52 22.22 10.09
CA THR A 108 17.00 21.10 9.29
C THR A 108 18.17 20.37 9.94
N ASP A 109 18.37 19.10 9.58
CA ASP A 109 19.44 18.25 10.06
C ASP A 109 20.17 17.60 8.86
N PRO A 110 21.46 17.92 8.64
CA PRO A 110 22.27 17.32 7.58
C PRO A 110 22.29 15.78 7.60
N LEU A 111 22.18 15.14 8.76
CA LEU A 111 22.17 13.67 8.86
C LEU A 111 20.86 13.10 8.32
N VAL A 112 19.74 13.80 8.49
CA VAL A 112 18.45 13.39 7.92
C VAL A 112 18.49 13.53 6.39
N PHE A 113 19.07 14.60 5.87
CA PHE A 113 19.31 14.74 4.42
C PHE A 113 20.22 13.64 3.88
N HIS A 114 21.33 13.35 4.58
CA HIS A 114 22.24 12.30 4.20
C HIS A 114 21.52 10.94 4.11
N ARG A 115 20.72 10.61 5.12
CA ARG A 115 19.97 9.35 5.16
C ARG A 115 18.92 9.25 4.06
N ALA A 116 18.15 10.32 3.83
CA ALA A 116 17.18 10.39 2.75
C ALA A 116 17.86 10.26 1.37
N GLY A 117 18.97 10.98 1.17
CA GLY A 117 19.76 10.97 -0.05
C GLY A 117 20.37 9.61 -0.35
N LEU A 118 20.96 8.94 0.65
CA LEU A 118 21.56 7.62 0.50
C LEU A 118 20.51 6.58 0.06
N VAL A 119 19.38 6.47 0.78
CA VAL A 119 18.34 5.48 0.48
C VAL A 119 17.71 5.74 -0.89
N SER A 120 17.36 6.99 -1.19
CA SER A 120 16.71 7.33 -2.47
C SER A 120 17.65 7.17 -3.66
N THR A 121 18.92 7.54 -3.52
CA THR A 121 19.93 7.34 -4.57
C THR A 121 20.16 5.87 -4.84
N MET A 122 20.31 5.05 -3.78
CA MET A 122 20.47 3.60 -3.95
C MET A 122 19.24 2.95 -4.58
N LEU A 123 18.03 3.41 -4.23
CA LEU A 123 16.80 2.94 -4.89
C LEU A 123 16.78 3.33 -6.38
N ALA A 124 17.13 4.57 -6.71
CA ALA A 124 17.18 5.04 -8.09
C ALA A 124 18.20 4.26 -8.92
N LEU A 125 19.43 4.09 -8.40
CA LEU A 125 20.50 3.34 -9.07
C LEU A 125 20.12 1.86 -9.22
N ALA A 126 19.57 1.24 -8.18
CA ALA A 126 19.14 -0.17 -8.24
C ALA A 126 18.05 -0.39 -9.29
N ILE A 127 17.16 0.59 -9.52
CA ILE A 127 16.15 0.50 -10.58
C ILE A 127 16.76 0.79 -11.96
N ALA A 128 17.64 1.77 -12.06
CA ALA A 128 18.22 2.22 -13.33
C ALA A 128 19.23 1.23 -13.91
N ASP A 129 19.99 0.54 -13.06
CA ASP A 129 21.03 -0.42 -13.45
C ASP A 129 20.50 -1.86 -13.51
N ALA A 130 19.28 -2.11 -13.07
CA ALA A 130 18.75 -3.46 -13.01
C ALA A 130 18.62 -4.10 -14.39
N GLY A 131 19.28 -5.25 -14.55
CA GLY A 131 19.06 -6.16 -15.66
C GLY A 131 18.25 -7.40 -15.23
N PRO A 132 18.26 -8.46 -16.04
CA PRO A 132 17.52 -9.69 -15.78
C PRO A 132 17.90 -10.41 -14.49
N VAL A 133 19.17 -10.31 -14.07
CA VAL A 133 19.67 -10.91 -12.84
C VAL A 133 19.08 -10.19 -11.63
N GLU A 134 19.16 -8.86 -11.60
CA GLU A 134 18.64 -7.99 -10.55
C GLU A 134 17.13 -8.07 -10.48
N ALA A 135 16.43 -8.07 -11.63
CA ALA A 135 14.98 -8.24 -11.69
C ALA A 135 14.54 -9.58 -11.06
N ALA A 136 15.27 -10.66 -11.31
CA ALA A 136 15.02 -11.96 -10.70
C ALA A 136 15.31 -11.94 -9.17
N GLN A 137 16.33 -11.21 -8.74
CA GLN A 137 16.59 -11.00 -7.30
C GLN A 137 15.46 -10.22 -6.63
N PHE A 138 14.97 -9.15 -7.25
CA PHE A 138 13.85 -8.36 -6.74
C PHE A 138 12.56 -9.16 -6.69
N ALA A 139 12.31 -10.04 -7.67
CA ALA A 139 11.19 -10.96 -7.64
C ALA A 139 11.24 -11.89 -6.42
N ARG A 140 12.42 -12.46 -6.13
CA ARG A 140 12.63 -13.28 -4.92
C ARG A 140 12.49 -12.47 -3.64
N LEU A 141 13.00 -11.24 -3.61
CA LEU A 141 12.89 -10.33 -2.48
C LEU A 141 11.42 -10.08 -2.11
N VAL A 142 10.59 -9.69 -3.08
CA VAL A 142 9.14 -9.53 -2.89
C VAL A 142 8.52 -10.83 -2.39
N GLY A 143 8.91 -11.98 -2.96
CA GLY A 143 8.45 -13.30 -2.51
C GLY A 143 8.74 -13.56 -1.02
N THR A 144 9.94 -13.24 -0.55
CA THR A 144 10.33 -13.40 0.86
C THR A 144 9.49 -12.51 1.78
N TYR A 145 9.35 -11.23 1.45
CA TYR A 145 8.50 -10.31 2.24
C TYR A 145 7.01 -10.72 2.19
N ALA A 146 6.54 -11.24 1.06
CA ALA A 146 5.17 -11.75 0.92
C ALA A 146 4.91 -12.95 1.82
N GLU A 147 5.83 -13.91 1.89
CA GLU A 147 5.71 -15.06 2.79
C GLU A 147 5.70 -14.65 4.26
N MET A 148 6.52 -13.66 4.63
CA MET A 148 6.51 -13.06 5.97
C MET A 148 5.16 -12.42 6.27
N ARG A 149 4.62 -11.60 5.36
CA ARG A 149 3.30 -10.95 5.51
C ARG A 149 2.18 -11.98 5.68
N LEU A 150 2.14 -13.02 4.85
CA LEU A 150 1.15 -14.09 4.97
C LEU A 150 1.30 -14.87 6.29
N GLY A 151 2.53 -15.13 6.73
CA GLY A 151 2.80 -15.75 8.02
C GLY A 151 2.24 -14.92 9.18
N LEU A 152 2.60 -13.64 9.25
CA LEU A 152 2.11 -12.74 10.30
C LEU A 152 0.59 -12.59 10.28
N ALA A 153 -0.03 -12.49 9.10
CA ALA A 153 -1.49 -12.43 8.99
C ALA A 153 -2.16 -13.74 9.46
N SER A 154 -1.59 -14.90 9.11
CA SER A 154 -2.05 -16.21 9.58
C SER A 154 -1.96 -16.34 11.10
N GLU A 155 -0.83 -15.96 11.70
CA GLU A 155 -0.64 -16.00 13.16
C GLU A 155 -1.65 -15.10 13.88
N ARG A 156 -1.88 -13.88 13.37
CA ARG A 156 -2.92 -13.00 13.90
C ARG A 156 -4.31 -13.64 13.82
N GLY A 157 -4.62 -14.31 12.70
CA GLY A 157 -5.88 -15.05 12.53
C GLY A 157 -6.06 -16.19 13.53
N MET A 158 -5.03 -17.01 13.73
CA MET A 158 -5.07 -18.11 14.70
C MET A 158 -5.22 -17.59 16.13
N ALA A 159 -4.48 -16.53 16.48
CA ALA A 159 -4.57 -15.91 17.80
C ALA A 159 -5.97 -15.31 18.05
N GLU A 160 -6.59 -14.70 17.04
CA GLU A 160 -7.95 -14.17 17.15
C GLU A 160 -8.98 -15.30 17.29
N GLY A 161 -8.89 -16.33 16.46
CA GLY A 161 -9.78 -17.49 16.52
C GLY A 161 -9.72 -18.23 17.86
N GLY A 162 -8.53 -18.31 18.47
CA GLY A 162 -8.36 -18.90 19.80
C GLY A 162 -8.87 -18.03 20.95
N ARG A 163 -8.93 -16.70 20.80
CA ARG A 163 -9.42 -15.77 21.85
C ARG A 163 -10.91 -15.54 21.80
N THR A 164 -11.42 -15.13 20.64
CA THR A 164 -12.80 -14.64 20.49
C THR A 164 -13.70 -15.65 19.80
N GLY A 165 -13.14 -16.49 18.92
CA GLY A 165 -13.90 -17.38 18.06
C GLY A 165 -14.86 -16.65 17.12
N ASP A 166 -14.71 -15.33 16.94
CA ASP A 166 -15.60 -14.52 16.09
C ASP A 166 -15.45 -14.94 14.62
N PRO A 167 -16.47 -15.56 14.01
CA PRO A 167 -16.40 -15.99 12.62
C PRO A 167 -16.24 -14.81 11.65
N ALA A 168 -16.74 -13.62 12.00
CA ALA A 168 -16.63 -12.43 11.16
C ALA A 168 -15.18 -11.90 11.15
N ALA A 169 -14.51 -11.86 12.31
CA ALA A 169 -13.09 -11.52 12.39
C ALA A 169 -12.21 -12.48 11.59
N LEU A 170 -12.43 -13.79 11.71
CA LEU A 170 -11.70 -14.80 10.94
C LEU A 170 -11.94 -14.65 9.42
N ALA A 171 -13.18 -14.38 9.01
CA ALA A 171 -13.51 -14.14 7.61
C ALA A 171 -12.79 -12.89 7.06
N ARG A 172 -12.70 -11.81 7.84
CA ARG A 172 -11.96 -10.59 7.48
C ARG A 172 -10.47 -10.87 7.31
N ILE A 173 -9.84 -11.58 8.24
CA ILE A 173 -8.41 -11.93 8.17
C ILE A 173 -8.13 -12.86 6.99
N ALA A 174 -9.01 -13.84 6.73
CA ALA A 174 -8.89 -14.69 5.55
C ALA A 174 -9.02 -13.88 4.23
N ALA A 175 -9.87 -12.84 4.20
CA ALA A 175 -9.98 -11.95 3.05
C ALA A 175 -8.72 -11.09 2.87
N GLU A 176 -8.15 -10.57 3.96
CA GLU A 176 -6.85 -9.89 3.97
C GLU A 176 -5.74 -10.79 3.42
N ILE A 177 -5.61 -12.03 3.90
CA ILE A 177 -4.61 -13.01 3.45
C ILE A 177 -4.71 -13.25 1.93
N ARG A 178 -5.93 -13.40 1.40
CA ARG A 178 -6.16 -13.54 -0.05
C ARG A 178 -5.76 -12.29 -0.82
N HIS A 179 -6.08 -11.11 -0.30
CA HIS A 179 -5.68 -9.84 -0.89
C HIS A 179 -4.15 -9.70 -0.92
N LEU A 180 -3.48 -9.88 0.22
CA LEU A 180 -2.01 -9.80 0.33
C LEU A 180 -1.32 -10.70 -0.70
N ALA A 181 -1.76 -11.95 -0.82
CA ALA A 181 -1.19 -12.86 -1.82
C ALA A 181 -1.42 -12.38 -3.26
N THR A 182 -2.63 -11.87 -3.56
CA THR A 182 -2.95 -11.35 -4.91
C THR A 182 -2.13 -10.11 -5.25
N ARG A 183 -2.01 -9.19 -4.28
CA ARG A 183 -1.18 -7.99 -4.36
C ARG A 183 0.29 -8.35 -4.58
N ASP A 184 0.80 -9.31 -3.82
CA ASP A 184 2.21 -9.69 -3.87
C ASP A 184 2.57 -10.45 -5.15
N VAL A 185 1.67 -11.26 -5.71
CA VAL A 185 1.87 -11.80 -7.06
C VAL A 185 2.03 -10.68 -8.09
N ARG A 186 1.16 -9.65 -8.05
CA ARG A 186 1.28 -8.50 -8.95
C ARG A 186 2.57 -7.70 -8.73
N ALA A 187 3.03 -7.60 -7.48
CA ALA A 187 4.30 -6.96 -7.17
C ALA A 187 5.50 -7.76 -7.70
N ILE A 188 5.47 -9.10 -7.63
CA ILE A 188 6.49 -9.97 -8.26
C ILE A 188 6.48 -9.75 -9.78
N GLU A 189 5.29 -9.80 -10.41
CA GLU A 189 5.13 -9.61 -11.86
C GLU A 189 5.61 -8.23 -12.32
N SER A 190 5.51 -7.19 -11.47
CA SER A 190 5.95 -5.84 -11.82
C SER A 190 7.45 -5.72 -12.11
N THR A 191 8.28 -6.68 -11.65
CA THR A 191 9.71 -6.74 -11.97
C THR A 191 9.97 -6.95 -13.47
N ALA A 192 9.01 -7.47 -14.22
CA ALA A 192 9.10 -7.58 -15.68
C ALA A 192 9.26 -6.22 -16.39
N SER A 193 8.97 -5.10 -15.70
CA SER A 193 9.25 -3.76 -16.23
C SER A 193 10.73 -3.45 -16.41
N LEU A 194 11.61 -4.15 -15.68
CA LEU A 194 13.07 -3.97 -15.71
C LEU A 194 13.73 -4.65 -16.91
N VAL A 195 13.10 -5.70 -17.45
CA VAL A 195 13.73 -6.58 -18.46
C VAL A 195 13.17 -6.42 -19.87
N ARG A 196 12.35 -5.39 -20.10
CA ARG A 196 11.55 -5.25 -21.34
C ARG A 196 12.36 -5.10 -22.62
N HIS A 197 13.63 -4.76 -22.50
CA HIS A 197 14.54 -4.49 -23.62
C HIS A 197 15.71 -5.49 -23.69
N ASP A 198 15.70 -6.52 -22.84
CA ASP A 198 16.77 -7.51 -22.76
C ASP A 198 16.63 -8.65 -23.78
N PRO A 199 17.73 -9.38 -24.07
CA PRO A 199 17.69 -10.58 -24.89
C PRO A 199 16.72 -11.65 -24.36
N GLU A 200 16.04 -12.36 -25.26
CA GLU A 200 14.96 -13.32 -24.96
C GLU A 200 15.34 -14.40 -23.92
N GLN A 201 16.60 -14.86 -23.93
CA GLN A 201 17.09 -15.86 -22.98
C GLN A 201 17.13 -15.33 -21.54
N ALA A 202 17.52 -14.07 -21.36
CA ALA A 202 17.60 -13.47 -20.04
C ALA A 202 16.20 -13.14 -19.50
N ASP A 203 15.29 -12.72 -20.38
CA ASP A 203 13.85 -12.62 -20.08
C ASP A 203 13.24 -13.99 -19.71
N GLN A 204 13.67 -15.08 -20.35
CA GLN A 204 13.20 -16.43 -19.99
C GLN A 204 13.62 -16.85 -18.58
N ALA A 205 14.88 -16.59 -18.19
CA ALA A 205 15.37 -16.89 -16.84
C ALA A 205 14.62 -16.09 -15.76
N HIS A 206 14.37 -14.80 -16.01
CA HIS A 206 13.55 -13.96 -15.13
C HIS A 206 12.12 -14.52 -14.98
N ARG A 207 11.46 -14.87 -16.09
CA ARG A 207 10.10 -15.43 -16.09
C ARG A 207 10.01 -16.74 -15.33
N GLN A 208 11.04 -17.59 -15.39
CA GLN A 208 11.11 -18.81 -14.59
C GLN A 208 11.11 -18.50 -13.09
N VAL A 209 11.95 -17.55 -12.65
CA VAL A 209 12.01 -17.13 -11.24
C VAL A 209 10.68 -16.53 -10.76
N VAL A 210 10.03 -15.71 -11.59
CA VAL A 210 8.69 -15.17 -11.32
C VAL A 210 7.67 -16.30 -11.13
N ALA A 211 7.67 -17.30 -12.01
CA ALA A 211 6.76 -18.43 -11.94
C ALA A 211 6.99 -19.29 -10.68
N GLU A 212 8.25 -19.59 -10.35
CA GLU A 212 8.64 -20.36 -9.16
C GLU A 212 8.27 -19.63 -7.87
N THR A 213 8.58 -18.34 -7.79
CA THR A 213 8.26 -17.50 -6.63
C THR A 213 6.75 -17.38 -6.45
N THR A 214 6.00 -17.18 -7.53
CA THR A 214 4.53 -17.15 -7.51
C THR A 214 3.94 -18.50 -7.08
N ALA A 215 4.49 -19.61 -7.56
CA ALA A 215 4.05 -20.94 -7.15
C ALA A 215 4.31 -21.20 -5.66
N ARG A 216 5.46 -20.75 -5.14
CA ARG A 216 5.78 -20.81 -3.70
C ARG A 216 4.80 -19.99 -2.88
N LEU A 217 4.52 -18.75 -3.29
CA LEU A 217 3.55 -17.88 -2.63
C LEU A 217 2.14 -18.49 -2.63
N ARG A 218 1.70 -19.12 -3.73
CA ARG A 218 0.41 -19.83 -3.79
C ARG A 218 0.34 -21.02 -2.84
N ARG A 219 1.45 -21.75 -2.62
CA ARG A 219 1.51 -22.80 -1.59
C ARG A 219 1.38 -22.19 -0.19
N ARG A 220 2.09 -21.09 0.08
CA ARG A 220 2.02 -20.40 1.38
C ARG A 220 0.63 -19.84 1.67
N LEU A 221 -0.04 -19.28 0.67
CA LEU A 221 -1.44 -18.84 0.75
C LEU A 221 -2.36 -19.98 1.18
N ARG A 222 -2.25 -21.16 0.55
CA ARG A 222 -3.06 -22.33 0.94
C ARG A 222 -2.82 -22.71 2.39
N GLN A 223 -1.55 -22.85 2.79
CA GLN A 223 -1.21 -23.17 4.18
C GLN A 223 -1.78 -22.16 5.19
N ALA A 224 -1.68 -20.86 4.89
CA ALA A 224 -2.21 -19.81 5.75
C ALA A 224 -3.75 -19.87 5.87
N LEU A 225 -4.46 -20.17 4.79
CA LEU A 225 -5.92 -20.30 4.82
C LEU A 225 -6.38 -21.61 5.45
N ASP A 226 -5.67 -22.71 5.20
CA ASP A 226 -5.95 -24.02 5.81
C ASP A 226 -5.79 -23.94 7.34
N ALA A 227 -4.78 -23.21 7.83
CA ALA A 227 -4.59 -22.95 9.27
C ALA A 227 -5.76 -22.19 9.92
N LEU A 228 -6.53 -21.42 9.13
CA LEU A 228 -7.72 -20.71 9.59
C LEU A 228 -9.03 -21.46 9.28
N GLY A 229 -8.96 -22.65 8.68
CA GLY A 229 -10.15 -23.36 8.17
C GLY A 229 -10.91 -22.59 7.09
N ALA A 230 -10.25 -21.66 6.40
CA ALA A 230 -10.87 -20.76 5.44
C ALA A 230 -10.69 -21.27 3.99
N PRO A 231 -11.70 -21.11 3.12
CA PRO A 231 -11.58 -21.56 1.72
C PRO A 231 -10.63 -20.67 0.91
N LEU A 232 -9.95 -21.28 -0.08
CA LEU A 232 -9.07 -20.55 -1.00
C LEU A 232 -9.79 -19.46 -1.80
N ARG A 233 -11.05 -19.69 -2.16
CA ARG A 233 -11.90 -18.72 -2.84
C ARG A 233 -12.93 -18.18 -1.86
N ALA A 234 -13.11 -16.86 -1.87
CA ALA A 234 -14.20 -16.24 -1.12
C ALA A 234 -15.56 -16.70 -1.67
N SER A 235 -16.53 -16.84 -0.77
CA SER A 235 -17.94 -16.96 -1.14
C SER A 235 -18.42 -15.70 -1.87
N ARG A 236 -19.45 -15.83 -2.71
CA ARG A 236 -19.96 -14.71 -3.53
C ARG A 236 -20.37 -13.50 -2.69
N VAL A 237 -20.17 -12.32 -3.28
CA VAL A 237 -20.51 -10.99 -2.75
C VAL A 237 -21.94 -10.96 -2.22
N ALA A 238 -22.12 -10.42 -1.02
CA ALA A 238 -23.41 -10.28 -0.36
C ALA A 238 -24.29 -9.23 -1.08
N ASP A 239 -25.62 -9.34 -0.90
CA ASP A 239 -26.55 -8.28 -1.32
C ASP A 239 -26.30 -6.99 -0.49
N GLY A 240 -26.78 -5.84 -0.97
CA GLY A 240 -26.59 -4.56 -0.28
C GLY A 240 -25.35 -3.79 -0.77
N PRO A 241 -24.87 -2.76 -0.04
CA PRO A 241 -23.80 -1.83 -0.44
C PRO A 241 -22.56 -2.52 -1.05
N GLY A 242 -22.19 -3.68 -0.52
CA GLY A 242 -21.05 -4.49 -0.94
C GLY A 242 -21.04 -4.90 -2.41
N ALA A 243 -22.21 -5.04 -3.05
CA ALA A 243 -22.35 -5.39 -4.47
C ALA A 243 -22.23 -4.20 -5.44
N THR A 244 -22.05 -2.98 -4.93
CA THR A 244 -21.86 -1.78 -5.75
C THR A 244 -20.49 -1.77 -6.40
N VAL A 245 -20.45 -1.49 -7.70
CA VAL A 245 -19.24 -1.29 -8.51
C VAL A 245 -19.15 0.18 -8.88
N LEU A 246 -17.97 0.75 -8.72
CA LEU A 246 -17.69 2.15 -9.02
C LEU A 246 -17.10 2.31 -10.42
N VAL A 247 -17.71 3.16 -11.24
CA VAL A 247 -17.22 3.49 -12.58
C VAL A 247 -16.80 4.96 -12.63
N ARG A 248 -15.49 5.21 -12.79
CA ARG A 248 -14.95 6.56 -13.03
C ARG A 248 -15.59 7.19 -14.26
N GLN A 249 -16.09 8.42 -14.11
CA GLN A 249 -16.68 9.21 -15.21
C GLN A 249 -15.68 10.16 -15.87
N VAL A 250 -14.61 10.50 -15.16
CA VAL A 250 -13.51 11.31 -15.68
C VAL A 250 -12.20 10.53 -15.63
N ALA A 251 -11.32 10.80 -16.59
CA ALA A 251 -9.96 10.26 -16.59
C ALA A 251 -9.03 11.13 -15.75
N GLY A 252 -7.95 10.54 -15.25
CA GLY A 252 -6.89 11.27 -14.55
C GLY A 252 -6.80 10.97 -13.06
N PRO A 253 -6.05 11.82 -12.32
CA PRO A 253 -5.79 11.62 -10.90
C PRO A 253 -7.05 11.83 -10.04
N PRO A 254 -7.02 11.38 -8.77
CA PRO A 254 -8.11 11.59 -7.84
C PRO A 254 -8.50 13.07 -7.69
N PRO A 255 -9.79 13.41 -7.53
CA PRO A 255 -10.29 14.78 -7.67
C PRO A 255 -10.03 15.70 -6.45
N ARG A 256 -9.31 15.22 -5.42
CA ARG A 256 -9.03 15.96 -4.17
C ARG A 256 -10.26 16.57 -3.49
N THR A 257 -11.40 15.89 -3.60
CA THR A 257 -12.65 16.22 -2.91
C THR A 257 -13.36 14.93 -2.51
N PHE A 258 -14.19 14.99 -1.47
CA PHE A 258 -15.04 13.88 -1.04
C PHE A 258 -16.46 13.96 -1.62
N GLY A 259 -16.87 15.14 -2.09
CA GLY A 259 -18.27 15.41 -2.47
C GLY A 259 -19.26 15.34 -1.29
N LEU A 260 -18.74 15.51 -0.06
CA LEU A 260 -19.49 15.49 1.19
C LEU A 260 -19.44 16.87 1.87
N ASP A 261 -20.52 17.24 2.54
CA ASP A 261 -20.52 18.39 3.46
C ASP A 261 -19.89 18.03 4.83
N TYR A 262 -19.69 19.03 5.69
CA TYR A 262 -19.08 18.82 7.00
C TYR A 262 -19.87 17.86 7.90
N ALA A 263 -21.20 17.92 7.89
CA ALA A 263 -22.04 17.07 8.72
C ALA A 263 -22.02 15.61 8.24
N GLU A 264 -22.00 15.40 6.92
CA GLU A 264 -21.80 14.09 6.30
C GLU A 264 -20.43 13.52 6.66
N MET A 265 -19.36 14.30 6.55
CA MET A 265 -18.02 13.86 6.94
C MET A 265 -17.93 13.53 8.43
N ALA A 266 -18.49 14.36 9.31
CA ALA A 266 -18.51 14.13 10.76
C ALA A 266 -19.23 12.82 11.12
N ARG A 267 -20.39 12.56 10.49
CA ARG A 267 -21.14 11.30 10.67
C ARG A 267 -20.35 10.10 10.17
N LEU A 268 -19.70 10.21 9.01
CA LEU A 268 -18.89 9.14 8.46
C LEU A 268 -17.69 8.81 9.35
N VAL A 269 -16.94 9.82 9.80
CA VAL A 269 -15.82 9.64 10.73
C VAL A 269 -16.31 9.02 12.04
N GLY A 270 -17.43 9.48 12.58
CA GLY A 270 -18.05 8.89 13.77
C GLY A 270 -18.44 7.42 13.60
N ALA A 271 -19.02 7.04 12.46
CA ALA A 271 -19.34 5.66 12.13
C ALA A 271 -18.08 4.79 12.01
N MET A 272 -17.05 5.28 11.31
CA MET A 272 -15.77 4.59 11.19
C MET A 272 -15.07 4.45 12.55
N GLN A 273 -15.13 5.46 13.42
CA GLN A 273 -14.58 5.43 14.77
C GLN A 273 -15.29 4.42 15.68
N ALA A 274 -16.60 4.26 15.50
CA ALA A 274 -17.37 3.24 16.20
C ALA A 274 -16.94 1.82 15.79
N ALA A 275 -16.58 1.61 14.52
CA ALA A 275 -16.05 0.34 14.01
C ALA A 275 -14.56 0.14 14.38
N ASP A 276 -13.76 1.20 14.34
CA ASP A 276 -12.32 1.20 14.62
C ASP A 276 -11.88 2.54 15.20
N ARG A 277 -11.49 2.54 16.48
CA ARG A 277 -11.10 3.76 17.21
C ARG A 277 -9.88 4.48 16.62
N ARG A 278 -9.14 3.84 15.71
CA ARG A 278 -8.00 4.45 15.01
C ARG A 278 -8.42 5.34 13.84
N ALA A 279 -9.66 5.24 13.37
CA ALA A 279 -10.17 6.13 12.34
C ALA A 279 -10.20 7.59 12.82
N CYS A 280 -9.84 8.51 11.93
CA CYS A 280 -9.84 9.94 12.18
C CYS A 280 -10.18 10.72 10.90
N TRP A 281 -10.19 12.05 10.98
CA TRP A 281 -10.44 12.92 9.82
C TRP A 281 -9.48 12.66 8.66
N ASP A 282 -8.20 12.48 8.95
CA ASP A 282 -7.18 12.20 7.93
C ASP A 282 -7.37 10.85 7.24
N THR A 283 -8.14 9.95 7.86
CA THR A 283 -8.50 8.67 7.24
C THR A 283 -9.34 8.91 5.97
N LEU A 284 -10.19 9.94 5.93
CA LEU A 284 -10.98 10.25 4.73
C LEU A 284 -10.08 10.56 3.52
N ILE A 285 -8.94 11.23 3.75
CA ILE A 285 -8.00 11.60 2.70
C ILE A 285 -7.43 10.36 2.03
N VAL A 286 -6.84 9.45 2.80
CA VAL A 286 -6.22 8.22 2.27
C VAL A 286 -7.26 7.27 1.65
N LEU A 287 -8.46 7.18 2.24
CA LEU A 287 -9.51 6.31 1.72
C LEU A 287 -10.14 6.84 0.45
N SER A 288 -10.39 8.15 0.35
CA SER A 288 -10.95 8.74 -0.86
C SER A 288 -10.01 8.60 -2.04
N ASP A 289 -8.70 8.74 -1.80
CA ASP A 289 -7.69 8.57 -2.83
C ASP A 289 -7.64 7.12 -3.32
N GLU A 290 -7.55 6.18 -2.38
CA GLU A 290 -7.45 4.76 -2.74
C GLU A 290 -8.75 4.19 -3.31
N LEU A 291 -9.91 4.71 -2.87
CA LEU A 291 -11.22 4.44 -3.49
C LEU A 291 -11.22 4.81 -4.98
N TRP A 292 -10.65 5.95 -5.35
CA TRP A 292 -10.47 6.36 -6.74
C TRP A 292 -9.56 5.40 -7.50
N ASN A 293 -8.40 5.08 -6.93
CA ASN A 293 -7.41 4.23 -7.58
C ASN A 293 -7.94 2.80 -7.81
N LEU A 294 -8.71 2.26 -6.86
CA LEU A 294 -9.30 0.92 -6.91
C LEU A 294 -10.58 0.83 -7.77
N ALA A 295 -11.24 1.96 -8.06
CA ALA A 295 -12.43 2.03 -8.90
C ALA A 295 -12.11 1.77 -10.38
N ASP A 296 -12.02 0.49 -10.75
CA ASP A 296 -11.71 0.03 -12.12
C ASP A 296 -12.94 -0.35 -12.96
N GLY A 297 -14.15 -0.06 -12.45
CA GLY A 297 -15.41 -0.46 -13.09
C GLY A 297 -15.74 -1.94 -12.98
N ARG A 298 -14.98 -2.71 -12.20
CA ARG A 298 -15.17 -4.16 -11.95
C ARG A 298 -15.26 -4.49 -10.47
N ARG A 299 -14.36 -3.92 -9.65
CA ARG A 299 -14.32 -4.16 -8.21
C ARG A 299 -15.59 -3.70 -7.52
N THR A 300 -16.08 -4.52 -6.60
CA THR A 300 -17.20 -4.16 -5.74
C THR A 300 -16.72 -3.41 -4.50
N LEU A 301 -17.61 -2.70 -3.80
CA LEU A 301 -17.26 -1.98 -2.57
C LEU A 301 -16.76 -2.92 -1.47
N ASP A 302 -17.22 -4.17 -1.40
CA ASP A 302 -16.65 -5.17 -0.48
C ASP A 302 -15.18 -5.50 -0.80
N GLU A 303 -14.88 -5.67 -2.09
CA GLU A 303 -13.52 -5.93 -2.55
C GLU A 303 -12.62 -4.72 -2.25
N ILE A 304 -13.11 -3.50 -2.49
CA ILE A 304 -12.39 -2.26 -2.18
C ILE A 304 -12.19 -2.09 -0.67
N ALA A 305 -13.22 -2.33 0.15
CA ALA A 305 -13.13 -2.24 1.61
C ALA A 305 -12.12 -3.24 2.18
N THR A 306 -12.07 -4.46 1.62
CA THR A 306 -11.07 -5.47 1.99
C THR A 306 -9.65 -4.98 1.68
N ILE A 307 -9.44 -4.44 0.47
CA ILE A 307 -8.11 -3.97 0.02
C ILE A 307 -7.66 -2.77 0.87
N ALA A 308 -8.48 -1.73 0.96
CA ALA A 308 -8.14 -0.52 1.71
C ALA A 308 -8.00 -0.81 3.22
N GLY A 309 -8.87 -1.67 3.76
CA GLY A 309 -8.80 -2.10 5.16
C GLY A 309 -7.49 -2.83 5.47
N ALA A 310 -7.07 -3.75 4.59
CA ALA A 310 -5.78 -4.44 4.70
C ALA A 310 -4.59 -3.47 4.58
N GLN A 311 -4.62 -2.57 3.60
CA GLN A 311 -3.53 -1.63 3.32
C GLN A 311 -3.28 -0.66 4.49
N PHE A 312 -4.35 -0.10 5.06
CA PHE A 312 -4.27 0.89 6.13
C PHE A 312 -4.43 0.28 7.53
N GLY A 313 -4.69 -1.03 7.61
CA GLY A 313 -4.91 -1.75 8.86
C GLY A 313 -6.16 -1.29 9.60
N LEU A 314 -7.23 -0.92 8.90
CA LEU A 314 -8.49 -0.39 9.44
C LEU A 314 -9.64 -1.38 9.28
N ALA A 315 -10.54 -1.45 10.25
CA ALA A 315 -11.80 -2.17 10.07
C ALA A 315 -12.75 -1.34 9.19
N LEU A 316 -12.83 -1.68 7.91
CA LEU A 316 -13.69 -1.00 6.93
C LEU A 316 -14.81 -1.90 6.44
N GLU A 317 -15.98 -1.30 6.28
CA GLU A 317 -17.16 -1.92 5.71
C GLU A 317 -17.55 -1.21 4.42
N ALA A 318 -18.21 -1.91 3.50
CA ALA A 318 -18.69 -1.32 2.25
C ALA A 318 -19.63 -0.12 2.48
N GLY A 319 -20.36 -0.08 3.60
CA GLY A 319 -21.20 1.05 3.97
C GLY A 319 -20.41 2.36 4.16
N HIS A 320 -19.24 2.30 4.79
CA HIS A 320 -18.36 3.47 4.94
C HIS A 320 -17.93 4.02 3.58
N LEU A 321 -17.53 3.13 2.68
CA LEU A 321 -17.09 3.52 1.34
C LEU A 321 -18.24 3.94 0.43
N GLU A 322 -19.46 3.44 0.64
CA GLU A 322 -20.64 3.85 -0.12
C GLU A 322 -20.97 5.33 0.13
N VAL A 323 -20.79 5.83 1.35
CA VAL A 323 -20.97 7.26 1.66
C VAL A 323 -20.02 8.12 0.84
N LEU A 324 -18.71 7.81 0.85
CA LEU A 324 -17.71 8.51 0.02
C LEU A 324 -18.04 8.40 -1.48
N ALA A 325 -18.41 7.20 -1.93
CA ALA A 325 -18.74 6.95 -3.33
C ALA A 325 -19.96 7.77 -3.80
N ARG A 326 -20.98 7.92 -2.95
CA ARG A 326 -22.16 8.75 -3.24
C ARG A 326 -21.83 10.23 -3.29
N GLY A 327 -20.95 10.71 -2.41
CA GLY A 327 -20.43 12.08 -2.48
C GLY A 327 -19.77 12.35 -3.84
N LEU A 328 -18.87 11.45 -4.24
CA LEU A 328 -18.18 11.52 -5.53
C LEU A 328 -19.11 11.32 -6.74
N GLU A 329 -20.19 10.55 -6.62
CA GLU A 329 -21.23 10.44 -7.64
C GLU A 329 -22.00 11.75 -7.83
N ARG A 330 -22.42 12.41 -6.73
CA ARG A 330 -23.08 13.73 -6.79
C ARG A 330 -22.18 14.79 -7.42
N ALA A 331 -20.88 14.70 -7.19
CA ALA A 331 -19.88 15.57 -7.79
C ALA A 331 -19.50 15.19 -9.24
N GLY A 332 -20.11 14.14 -9.82
CA GLY A 332 -19.90 13.74 -11.21
C GLY A 332 -18.65 12.90 -11.48
N TYR A 333 -17.97 12.42 -10.45
CA TYR A 333 -16.72 11.66 -10.57
C TYR A 333 -16.95 10.16 -10.72
N PHE A 334 -18.00 9.63 -10.10
CA PHE A 334 -18.40 8.22 -10.19
C PHE A 334 -19.80 8.05 -10.76
N ARG A 335 -20.04 6.84 -11.29
CA ARG A 335 -21.36 6.26 -11.46
C ARG A 335 -21.41 4.92 -10.73
N LEU A 336 -22.35 4.76 -9.81
CA LEU A 336 -22.52 3.53 -9.05
C LEU A 336 -23.38 2.55 -9.85
N ARG A 337 -22.93 1.29 -9.94
CA ARG A 337 -23.66 0.19 -10.61
C ARG A 337 -23.79 -0.99 -9.68
N ARG A 338 -24.93 -1.66 -9.65
CA ARG A 338 -25.04 -2.95 -8.95
C ARG A 338 -24.48 -4.07 -9.84
N ARG A 339 -23.62 -4.93 -9.29
CA ARG A 339 -23.15 -6.14 -9.98
C ARG A 339 -24.36 -7.07 -10.15
N ARG A 340 -24.82 -7.28 -11.39
CA ARG A 340 -25.92 -8.21 -11.67
C ARG A 340 -25.50 -9.63 -11.23
N ARG A 341 -26.37 -10.35 -10.53
CA ARG A 341 -26.18 -11.78 -10.25
C ARG A 341 -25.98 -12.49 -11.59
N SER A 342 -24.78 -13.00 -11.86
CA SER A 342 -24.57 -13.93 -12.96
C SER A 342 -25.35 -15.20 -12.62
N ARG A 343 -26.47 -15.45 -13.31
CA ARG A 343 -27.11 -16.77 -13.34
C ARG A 343 -26.06 -17.75 -13.85
N VAL A 344 -25.49 -18.56 -12.96
CA VAL A 344 -24.84 -19.78 -13.40
C VAL A 344 -26.00 -20.73 -13.67
N SER A 345 -26.31 -20.93 -14.94
CA SER A 345 -27.08 -22.10 -15.35
C SER A 345 -26.29 -23.32 -14.90
N VAL A 346 -26.78 -23.99 -13.87
CA VAL A 346 -26.40 -25.38 -13.61
C VAL A 346 -27.05 -26.16 -14.75
N SER A 347 -26.31 -26.37 -15.85
CA SER A 347 -26.63 -27.45 -16.76
C SER A 347 -26.16 -28.74 -16.07
N THR A 348 -27.14 -29.55 -15.74
CA THR A 348 -27.08 -30.95 -15.30
C THR A 348 -26.02 -31.79 -15.99
#